data_AF-A0AA38XIV6-F1
#
_entry.id   AF-A0AA38XIV6-F1
#
_cell.length_a   1.000
_cell.length_b   1.000
_cell.length_c   1.000
_cell.angle_alpha   90.00
_cell.angle_beta   90.00
_cell.angle_gamma   90.00
#
_symmetry.space_group_name_H-M   'P 1'
#
loop_
_entity.id
_entity.type
_entity.pdbx_description
1 polymer ?
#
loop_
_entity_poly.entity_id
_entity_poly.type
_entity_poly.pdbx_seq_one_letter_code
_entity_poly.pdbx_strand_id
1 'polypeptide(L)'
;MTSMRLFNGLWLLFVLLSTYSHWSNAALPHFEPSMTPQEAALVSSAFFDGIGLARTAAVLFGCSARDPYFNRYFAEADSAFVKHMFRTLAAVPLDFDATGVDINDLLAYLQGLSADTLNDNFDQLSISYGTHPAVPQQARQDNGLDCTIDPELTGFMWRSAPDPTNYLSLCPLIFTTFYSISDTLHPPPTLNGVPGLTCDGLGDHETDYMETPGLTVLHELMHWPALFRNVPDYATKIRPTRPGQLPLIGDYSNPGGNPSNGYGPFRTHLVRDLPDVNGFSESLNNADNYAWYATLKMWSFYCDGKYFGPATSDADFRRREPP
;
A
#
# COMPACT_ATOMS: atom_id res chain seq x y z
N MET A 1 35.25 -10.88 -36.83
CA MET A 1 33.88 -10.34 -36.98
C MET A 1 33.25 -10.35 -35.60
N THR A 2 33.43 -9.27 -34.86
CA THR A 2 32.96 -9.11 -33.49
C THR A 2 32.60 -7.64 -33.38
N SER A 3 31.30 -7.35 -33.40
CA SER A 3 30.82 -5.98 -33.25
C SER A 3 29.49 -5.96 -32.50
N MET A 4 29.51 -5.18 -31.42
CA MET A 4 28.44 -4.37 -30.84
C MET A 4 27.20 -5.07 -30.26
N ARG A 5 27.21 -5.19 -28.92
CA ARG A 5 26.03 -5.07 -28.06
C ARG A 5 26.38 -4.14 -26.90
N LEU A 6 26.39 -2.85 -27.17
CA LEU A 6 26.38 -1.77 -26.19
C LEU A 6 25.51 -0.67 -26.81
N PHE A 7 24.72 0.04 -26.00
CA PHE A 7 23.64 0.98 -26.36
C PHE A 7 22.24 0.37 -26.51
N ASN A 8 21.60 0.08 -25.37
CA ASN A 8 20.12 0.11 -25.28
C ASN A 8 19.60 0.62 -23.92
N GLY A 9 20.44 0.72 -22.87
CA GLY A 9 20.00 1.20 -21.54
C GLY A 9 19.76 2.72 -21.45
N LEU A 10 20.50 3.55 -22.18
CA LEU A 10 20.41 5.02 -22.03
C LEU A 10 19.14 5.66 -22.64
N TRP A 11 18.45 4.96 -23.55
CA TRP A 11 17.25 5.50 -24.20
C TRP A 11 16.00 5.39 -23.33
N LEU A 12 15.94 4.45 -22.40
CA LEU A 12 14.78 4.26 -21.51
C LEU A 12 14.67 5.36 -20.45
N LEU A 13 15.80 5.82 -19.91
CA LEU A 13 15.82 6.97 -18.99
C LEU A 13 15.32 8.26 -19.70
N PHE A 14 15.65 8.42 -20.98
CA PHE A 14 15.22 9.59 -21.75
C PHE A 14 13.75 9.53 -22.17
N VAL A 15 13.20 8.35 -22.50
CA VAL A 15 11.77 8.20 -22.84
C VAL A 15 10.89 8.37 -21.60
N LEU A 16 11.34 7.96 -20.41
CA LEU A 16 10.64 8.29 -19.16
C LEU A 16 10.67 9.78 -18.80
N LEU A 17 11.69 10.53 -19.24
CA LEU A 17 11.85 11.96 -18.94
C LEU A 17 11.30 12.93 -20.00
N SER A 18 10.96 12.49 -21.22
CA SER A 18 10.74 13.42 -22.36
C SER A 18 9.35 13.43 -23.01
N THR A 19 8.38 12.60 -22.61
CA THR A 19 7.04 12.60 -23.24
C THR A 19 5.88 13.12 -22.39
N TYR A 20 6.12 13.71 -21.22
CA TYR A 20 5.07 14.39 -20.46
C TYR A 20 5.48 15.82 -20.09
N SER A 21 5.47 16.70 -21.08
CA SER A 21 5.43 18.15 -20.87
C SER A 21 4.03 18.64 -20.49
N HIS A 22 3.31 17.89 -19.66
CA HIS A 22 2.24 18.46 -18.85
C HIS A 22 2.90 18.81 -17.53
N TRP A 23 3.16 20.09 -17.34
CA TRP A 23 3.49 20.64 -16.02
C TRP A 23 2.24 20.52 -15.16
N SER A 24 1.89 19.31 -14.71
CA SER A 24 1.18 19.16 -13.46
C SER A 24 2.23 19.42 -12.38
N ASN A 25 1.96 20.39 -11.51
CA ASN A 25 2.76 20.52 -10.30
C ASN A 25 2.37 19.31 -9.46
N ALA A 26 3.13 18.22 -9.56
CA ALA A 26 2.96 17.10 -8.69
C ALA A 26 3.05 17.62 -7.25
N ALA A 27 2.02 17.34 -6.47
CA ALA A 27 1.80 18.03 -5.21
C ALA A 27 1.85 17.02 -4.07
N LEU A 28 2.71 17.33 -3.10
CA LEU A 28 2.79 16.60 -1.86
C LEU A 28 1.45 16.68 -1.13
N PRO A 29 1.11 15.66 -0.33
CA PRO A 29 0.02 15.80 0.62
C PRO A 29 0.27 16.98 1.57
N HIS A 30 -0.82 17.56 2.04
CA HIS A 30 -0.79 18.51 3.13
C HIS A 30 -0.51 17.75 4.44
N PHE A 31 0.59 18.08 5.12
CA PHE A 31 0.88 17.56 6.44
C PHE A 31 0.36 18.55 7.49
N GLU A 32 -0.46 18.09 8.43
CA GLU A 32 -1.06 18.95 9.45
C GLU A 32 -0.01 19.76 10.25
N PRO A 33 -0.17 21.09 10.35
CA PRO A 33 0.85 21.97 10.92
C PRO A 33 0.99 21.85 12.44
N SER A 34 0.06 21.16 13.11
CA SER A 34 0.13 20.91 14.55
C SER A 34 1.13 19.83 14.95
N MET A 35 1.66 19.05 13.99
CA MET A 35 2.65 18.01 14.26
C MET A 35 3.97 18.63 14.72
N THR A 36 4.60 17.99 15.72
CA THR A 36 6.01 18.24 16.03
C THR A 36 6.89 17.84 14.84
N PRO A 37 8.14 18.35 14.75
CA PRO A 37 9.06 17.96 13.68
C PRO A 37 9.30 16.44 13.60
N GLN A 38 9.28 15.75 14.75
CA GLN A 38 9.45 14.30 14.81
C GLN A 38 8.24 13.56 14.25
N GLU A 39 7.03 13.95 14.65
CA GLU A 39 5.78 13.36 14.14
C GLU A 39 5.65 13.60 12.63
N ALA A 40 5.95 14.80 12.16
CA ALA A 40 5.94 15.11 10.73
C ALA A 40 6.93 14.24 9.94
N ALA A 41 8.13 13.97 10.49
CA ALA A 41 9.10 13.08 9.85
C ALA A 41 8.61 11.63 9.80
N LEU A 42 8.00 11.11 10.89
CA LEU A 42 7.43 9.78 10.95
C LEU A 42 6.28 9.60 9.94
N VAL A 43 5.35 10.54 9.92
CA VAL A 43 4.19 10.53 9.01
C VAL A 43 4.63 10.66 7.55
N SER A 44 5.59 11.55 7.26
CA SER A 44 6.16 11.68 5.92
C SER A 44 6.85 10.40 5.46
N SER A 45 7.66 9.78 6.33
CA SER A 45 8.32 8.50 6.03
C SER A 45 7.30 7.39 5.77
N ALA A 46 6.26 7.26 6.60
CA ALA A 46 5.19 6.29 6.39
C ALA A 46 4.48 6.51 5.06
N PHE A 47 4.22 7.78 4.69
CA PHE A 47 3.62 8.10 3.41
C PHE A 47 4.47 7.62 2.24
N PHE A 48 5.76 7.99 2.22
CA PHE A 48 6.66 7.58 1.13
C PHE A 48 6.88 6.06 1.11
N ASP A 49 6.95 5.39 2.26
CA ASP A 49 7.00 3.93 2.35
C ASP A 49 5.75 3.28 1.71
N GLY A 50 4.56 3.83 1.98
CA GLY A 50 3.30 3.40 1.36
C GLY A 50 3.27 3.55 -0.16
N ILE A 51 3.77 4.68 -0.68
CA ILE A 51 3.94 4.86 -2.13
C ILE A 51 4.99 3.90 -2.69
N GLY A 52 6.08 3.66 -1.96
CA GLY A 52 7.13 2.70 -2.32
C GLY A 52 6.60 1.27 -2.45
N LEU A 53 5.74 0.83 -1.51
CA LEU A 53 5.05 -0.46 -1.58
C LEU A 53 4.22 -0.58 -2.85
N ALA A 54 3.36 0.40 -3.12
CA ALA A 54 2.52 0.41 -4.33
C ALA A 54 3.34 0.45 -5.62
N ARG A 55 4.41 1.24 -5.65
CA ARG A 55 5.31 1.33 -6.81
C ARG A 55 6.04 0.02 -7.07
N THR A 56 6.50 -0.64 -6.00
CA THR A 56 7.12 -1.97 -6.09
C THR A 56 6.13 -2.99 -6.64
N ALA A 57 4.90 -3.02 -6.14
CA ALA A 57 3.84 -3.87 -6.65
C ALA A 57 3.50 -3.57 -8.12
N ALA A 58 3.45 -2.29 -8.52
CA ALA A 58 3.11 -1.84 -9.86
C ALA A 58 4.13 -2.24 -10.92
N VAL A 59 5.43 -2.17 -10.58
CA VAL A 59 6.52 -2.46 -11.51
C VAL A 59 6.88 -3.94 -11.53
N LEU A 60 6.88 -4.60 -10.38
CA LEU A 60 7.16 -6.05 -10.30
C LEU A 60 5.96 -6.91 -10.69
N PHE A 61 4.84 -6.28 -11.05
CA PHE A 61 3.63 -6.96 -11.51
C PHE A 61 3.94 -7.76 -12.78
N GLY A 62 3.77 -9.08 -12.73
CA GLY A 62 3.93 -9.92 -13.93
C GLY A 62 5.37 -10.27 -14.32
N CYS A 63 6.38 -10.01 -13.48
CA CYS A 63 7.76 -10.51 -13.70
C CYS A 63 7.86 -12.05 -13.66
N SER A 64 6.78 -12.77 -13.36
CA SER A 64 6.69 -14.22 -13.55
C SER A 64 5.28 -14.61 -14.02
N ALA A 65 5.18 -15.63 -14.88
CA ALA A 65 3.91 -16.13 -15.42
C ALA A 65 2.95 -16.72 -14.36
N ARG A 66 3.40 -16.84 -13.10
CA ARG A 66 2.62 -17.27 -11.94
C ARG A 66 3.20 -16.59 -10.70
N ASP A 67 2.77 -15.36 -10.43
CA ASP A 67 3.15 -14.68 -9.21
C ASP A 67 2.49 -15.40 -8.01
N PRO A 68 3.27 -16.12 -7.18
CA PRO A 68 2.70 -16.92 -6.10
C PRO A 68 2.11 -16.04 -4.99
N TYR A 69 2.51 -14.77 -4.88
CA TYR A 69 1.92 -13.84 -3.93
C TYR A 69 0.59 -13.31 -4.44
N PHE A 70 0.51 -12.99 -5.74
CA PHE A 70 -0.74 -12.49 -6.35
C PHE A 70 -1.90 -13.47 -6.13
N ASN A 71 -1.66 -14.77 -6.41
CA ASN A 71 -2.69 -15.80 -6.31
C ASN A 71 -3.18 -16.08 -4.88
N ARG A 72 -2.47 -15.59 -3.86
CA ARG A 72 -2.94 -15.67 -2.47
C ARG A 72 -3.99 -14.63 -2.15
N TYR A 73 -3.88 -13.44 -2.73
CA TYR A 73 -4.74 -12.30 -2.40
C TYR A 73 -5.78 -11.99 -3.46
N PHE A 74 -5.60 -12.44 -4.70
CA PHE A 74 -6.51 -12.15 -5.79
C PHE A 74 -6.74 -13.35 -6.71
N ALA A 75 -7.80 -13.30 -7.51
CA ALA A 75 -8.00 -14.22 -8.61
C ALA A 75 -7.20 -13.77 -9.83
N GLU A 76 -6.66 -14.72 -10.60
CA GLU A 76 -5.87 -14.45 -11.81
C GLU A 76 -6.60 -13.56 -12.83
N ALA A 77 -7.93 -13.73 -12.93
CA ALA A 77 -8.80 -12.95 -13.79
C ALA A 77 -8.82 -11.44 -13.44
N ASP A 78 -8.41 -11.07 -12.23
CA ASP A 78 -8.39 -9.69 -11.76
C ASP A 78 -7.02 -9.02 -11.88
N SER A 79 -6.01 -9.74 -12.36
CA SER A 79 -4.62 -9.26 -12.47
C SER A 79 -4.49 -7.91 -13.18
N ALA A 80 -5.18 -7.72 -14.31
CA ALA A 80 -5.14 -6.45 -15.03
C ALA A 80 -5.70 -5.28 -14.20
N PHE A 81 -6.81 -5.51 -13.49
CA PHE A 81 -7.44 -4.50 -12.65
C PHE A 81 -6.54 -4.12 -11.47
N VAL A 82 -6.07 -5.11 -10.72
CA VAL A 82 -5.18 -4.89 -9.55
C VAL A 82 -3.88 -4.21 -9.97
N LYS A 83 -3.31 -4.59 -11.11
CA LYS A 83 -2.14 -3.90 -11.69
C LYS A 83 -2.41 -2.42 -11.93
N HIS A 84 -3.57 -2.09 -12.51
CA HIS A 84 -3.93 -0.69 -12.76
C HIS A 84 -4.16 0.09 -11.47
N MET A 85 -4.71 -0.53 -10.41
CA MET A 85 -4.86 0.10 -9.09
C MET A 85 -3.49 0.56 -8.54
N PHE A 86 -2.51 -0.34 -8.49
CA PHE A 86 -1.16 0.00 -8.03
C PHE A 86 -0.47 1.03 -8.93
N ARG A 87 -0.63 0.91 -10.25
CA ARG A 87 -0.06 1.87 -11.20
C ARG A 87 -0.63 3.27 -11.02
N THR A 88 -1.94 3.39 -10.84
CA THR A 88 -2.57 4.67 -10.55
C THR A 88 -2.06 5.27 -9.25
N LEU A 89 -2.01 4.51 -8.16
CA LEU A 89 -1.50 5.00 -6.87
C LEU A 89 -0.03 5.45 -6.99
N ALA A 90 0.81 4.67 -7.66
CA ALA A 90 2.24 4.91 -7.82
C ALA A 90 2.60 5.94 -8.91
N ALA A 91 1.60 6.52 -9.59
CA ALA A 91 1.76 7.37 -10.78
C ALA A 91 2.59 6.72 -11.91
N VAL A 92 2.44 5.41 -12.10
CA VAL A 92 3.02 4.63 -13.20
C VAL A 92 2.02 4.60 -14.36
N PRO A 93 2.44 4.81 -15.62
CA PRO A 93 1.55 4.66 -16.78
C PRO A 93 0.88 3.28 -16.82
N LEU A 94 -0.42 3.24 -17.12
CA LEU A 94 -1.19 1.97 -17.12
C LEU A 94 -0.69 0.96 -18.16
N ASP A 95 -0.05 1.43 -19.23
CA ASP A 95 0.54 0.64 -20.31
C ASP A 95 2.05 0.38 -20.14
N PHE A 96 2.64 0.80 -19.02
CA PHE A 96 4.06 0.55 -18.72
C PHE A 96 4.41 -0.94 -18.82
N ASP A 97 5.53 -1.25 -19.45
CA ASP A 97 6.07 -2.61 -19.57
C ASP A 97 7.46 -2.66 -18.95
N ALA A 98 7.59 -3.46 -17.89
CA ALA A 98 8.86 -3.67 -17.19
C ALA A 98 9.73 -4.76 -17.85
N THR A 99 9.25 -5.39 -18.93
CA THR A 99 9.96 -6.47 -19.60
C THR A 99 11.31 -5.99 -20.13
N GLY A 100 12.40 -6.56 -19.59
CA GLY A 100 13.76 -6.24 -20.01
C GLY A 100 14.37 -4.99 -19.37
N VAL A 101 13.73 -4.42 -18.36
CA VAL A 101 14.32 -3.35 -17.53
C VAL A 101 15.45 -3.94 -16.67
N ASP A 102 16.59 -3.24 -16.59
CA ASP A 102 17.71 -3.63 -15.74
C ASP A 102 17.34 -3.50 -14.25
N ILE A 103 17.82 -4.43 -13.42
CA ILE A 103 17.51 -4.45 -11.99
C ILE A 103 18.02 -3.18 -11.26
N ASN A 104 19.13 -2.58 -11.70
CA ASN A 104 19.66 -1.37 -11.09
C ASN A 104 18.84 -0.13 -11.48
N ASP A 105 18.35 -0.09 -12.73
CA ASP A 105 17.44 0.97 -13.18
C ASP A 105 16.12 0.90 -12.42
N LEU A 106 15.64 -0.32 -12.16
CA LEU A 106 14.47 -0.56 -11.34
C LEU A 106 14.69 -0.11 -9.88
N LEU A 107 15.83 -0.46 -9.27
CA LEU A 107 16.19 -0.01 -7.93
C LEU A 107 16.23 1.52 -7.85
N ALA A 108 16.88 2.18 -8.81
CA ALA A 108 16.95 3.63 -8.87
C ALA A 108 15.56 4.27 -9.01
N TYR A 109 14.67 3.67 -9.81
CA TYR A 109 13.28 4.12 -9.94
C TYR A 109 12.47 3.97 -8.64
N LEU A 110 12.65 2.86 -7.93
CA LEU A 110 11.98 2.60 -6.65
C LEU A 110 12.49 3.53 -5.53
N GLN A 111 13.77 3.87 -5.55
CA GLN A 111 14.39 4.78 -4.57
C GLN A 111 14.20 6.26 -4.91
N GLY A 112 13.93 6.60 -6.17
CA GLY A 112 13.78 7.97 -6.68
C GLY A 112 12.42 8.61 -6.42
N LEU A 113 11.81 8.37 -5.25
CA LEU A 113 10.57 9.03 -4.86
C LEU A 113 10.81 10.51 -4.58
N SER A 114 10.22 11.36 -5.41
CA SER A 114 10.14 12.81 -5.19
C SER A 114 8.72 13.30 -5.46
N ALA A 115 8.42 14.53 -5.03
CA ALA A 115 7.12 15.18 -5.27
C ALA A 115 6.71 15.06 -6.75
N ASP A 116 7.62 15.32 -7.68
CA ASP A 116 7.43 15.28 -9.15
C ASP A 116 7.04 13.90 -9.70
N THR A 117 7.15 12.84 -8.90
CA THR A 117 6.83 11.47 -9.30
C THR A 117 5.55 10.94 -8.66
N LEU A 118 4.83 11.78 -7.92
CA LEU A 118 3.63 11.41 -7.18
C LEU A 118 2.36 11.57 -8.01
N ASN A 119 1.27 10.94 -7.57
CA ASN A 119 -0.05 11.14 -8.18
C ASN A 119 -0.54 12.56 -7.85
N ASP A 120 -0.96 13.32 -8.88
CA ASP A 120 -1.42 14.70 -8.71
C ASP A 120 -2.55 14.84 -7.70
N ASN A 121 -3.40 13.82 -7.52
CA ASN A 121 -4.49 13.88 -6.55
C ASN A 121 -4.01 13.97 -5.10
N PHE A 122 -2.73 13.68 -4.78
CA PHE A 122 -2.23 13.83 -3.41
C PHE A 122 -2.24 15.27 -2.93
N ASP A 123 -2.44 16.27 -3.80
CA ASP A 123 -2.77 17.65 -3.43
C ASP A 123 -4.06 17.79 -2.61
N GLN A 124 -4.96 16.79 -2.71
CA GLN A 124 -6.21 16.67 -1.98
C GLN A 124 -6.11 15.67 -0.82
N LEU A 125 -4.91 15.29 -0.39
CA LEU A 125 -4.69 14.47 0.79
C LEU A 125 -4.15 15.34 1.92
N SER A 126 -4.82 15.31 3.07
CA SER A 126 -4.27 15.86 4.32
C SER A 126 -3.98 14.73 5.31
N ILE A 127 -2.80 14.75 5.92
CA ILE A 127 -2.30 13.68 6.79
C ILE A 127 -1.94 14.24 8.16
N SER A 128 -2.41 13.58 9.22
CA SER A 128 -2.10 13.90 10.61
C SER A 128 -1.45 12.74 11.36
N TYR A 129 -0.61 13.08 12.34
CA TYR A 129 -0.26 12.20 13.45
C TYR A 129 -1.40 12.24 14.50
N GLY A 130 -2.02 11.11 14.77
CA GLY A 130 -3.27 11.00 15.53
C GLY A 130 -4.51 11.38 14.74
N THR A 131 -5.64 11.55 15.44
CA THR A 131 -6.96 11.86 14.85
C THR A 131 -6.94 13.23 14.15
N HIS A 132 -7.16 13.23 12.84
CA HIS A 132 -7.12 14.44 12.02
C HIS A 132 -8.13 15.50 12.52
N PRO A 133 -7.73 16.78 12.66
CA PRO A 133 -8.59 17.82 13.25
C PRO A 133 -9.88 18.06 12.47
N ALA A 134 -9.85 17.85 11.16
CA ALA A 134 -11.04 17.95 10.30
C ALA A 134 -12.08 16.82 10.51
N VAL A 135 -11.74 15.74 11.22
CA VAL A 135 -12.70 14.65 11.52
C VAL A 135 -13.69 15.15 12.58
N PRO A 136 -15.00 15.28 12.26
CA PRO A 136 -15.98 15.82 13.19
C PRO A 136 -16.15 14.94 14.42
N GLN A 137 -16.38 15.55 15.59
CA GLN A 137 -16.60 14.83 16.87
C GLN A 137 -17.67 13.72 16.74
N GLN A 138 -18.74 13.99 15.99
CA GLN A 138 -19.80 13.00 15.76
C GLN A 138 -19.30 11.77 15.00
N ALA A 139 -18.46 11.96 13.98
CA ALA A 139 -17.89 10.86 13.20
C ALA A 139 -16.95 9.99 14.05
N ARG A 140 -16.18 10.62 14.95
CA ARG A 140 -15.33 9.94 15.95
C ARG A 140 -16.14 9.02 16.85
N GLN A 141 -17.27 9.52 17.35
CA GLN A 141 -18.15 8.79 18.27
C GLN A 141 -18.93 7.67 17.57
N ASP A 142 -19.51 7.93 16.40
CA ASP A 142 -20.40 6.99 15.72
C ASP A 142 -19.65 5.83 15.04
N ASN A 143 -18.42 6.10 14.58
CA ASN A 143 -17.67 5.16 13.74
C ASN A 143 -16.33 4.73 14.38
N GLY A 144 -16.04 5.14 15.62
CA GLY A 144 -14.78 4.82 16.29
C GLY A 144 -13.54 5.43 15.62
N LEU A 145 -13.72 6.48 14.81
CA LEU A 145 -12.65 7.14 14.05
C LEU A 145 -11.83 8.08 14.92
N ASP A 146 -11.21 7.53 15.96
CA ASP A 146 -10.43 8.28 16.93
C ASP A 146 -9.28 7.44 17.49
N CYS A 147 -8.05 7.86 17.19
CA CYS A 147 -6.82 7.27 17.70
C CYS A 147 -6.70 7.32 19.24
N THR A 148 -7.58 8.04 19.93
CA THR A 148 -7.60 8.11 21.41
C THR A 148 -8.63 7.18 22.05
N ILE A 149 -9.58 6.65 21.27
CA ILE A 149 -10.67 5.79 21.78
C ILE A 149 -10.33 4.31 21.56
N ASP A 150 -9.84 3.97 20.36
CA ASP A 150 -9.46 2.61 20.02
C ASP A 150 -7.93 2.45 20.11
N PRO A 151 -7.41 1.72 21.12
CA PRO A 151 -5.98 1.52 21.31
C PRO A 151 -5.36 0.55 20.30
N GLU A 152 -6.16 -0.18 19.51
CA GLU A 152 -5.70 -1.10 18.47
C GLU A 152 -5.72 -0.46 17.07
N LEU A 153 -6.30 0.75 16.94
CA LEU A 153 -6.40 1.44 15.67
C LEU A 153 -5.03 1.95 15.21
N THR A 154 -4.67 1.57 13.99
CA THR A 154 -3.38 1.89 13.35
C THR A 154 -3.47 3.13 12.48
N GLY A 155 -4.59 3.30 11.77
CA GLY A 155 -4.90 4.47 10.97
C GLY A 155 -6.34 4.42 10.50
N PHE A 156 -6.78 5.51 9.88
CA PHE A 156 -8.05 5.53 9.16
C PHE A 156 -8.12 6.69 8.16
N MET A 157 -8.88 6.47 7.10
CA MET A 157 -9.25 7.49 6.12
C MET A 157 -10.65 8.05 6.40
N TRP A 158 -10.75 9.36 6.58
CA TRP A 158 -12.03 10.08 6.65
C TRP A 158 -12.26 10.94 5.41
N ARG A 159 -13.51 10.95 4.96
CA ARG A 159 -13.93 11.75 3.80
C ARG A 159 -15.11 12.61 4.21
N SER A 160 -14.94 13.92 4.10
CA SER A 160 -16.04 14.86 4.33
C SER A 160 -16.72 15.15 2.99
N ALA A 161 -17.98 14.78 2.80
CA ALA A 161 -18.73 15.32 1.67
C ALA A 161 -19.22 16.74 2.04
N PRO A 162 -19.03 17.77 1.19
CA PRO A 162 -18.63 17.72 -0.22
C PRO A 162 -17.14 18.04 -0.50
N ASP A 163 -16.29 18.09 0.53
CA ASP A 163 -14.87 18.43 0.40
C ASP A 163 -14.13 17.38 -0.45
N PRO A 164 -13.42 17.79 -1.52
CA PRO A 164 -12.57 16.87 -2.27
C PRO A 164 -11.40 16.33 -1.44
N THR A 165 -11.06 16.99 -0.33
CA THR A 165 -9.97 16.60 0.56
C THR A 165 -10.28 15.30 1.29
N ASN A 166 -9.29 14.40 1.31
CA ASN A 166 -9.32 13.15 2.05
C ASN A 166 -8.38 13.29 3.25
N TYR A 167 -8.83 12.86 4.41
CA TYR A 167 -8.17 13.07 5.68
C TYR A 167 -7.63 11.75 6.21
N LEU A 168 -6.33 11.55 6.14
CA LEU A 168 -5.65 10.39 6.66
C LEU A 168 -5.18 10.67 8.10
N SER A 169 -5.63 9.84 9.03
CA SER A 169 -5.14 9.83 10.41
C SER A 169 -4.22 8.64 10.61
N LEU A 170 -2.99 8.87 11.03
CA LEU A 170 -2.05 7.81 11.41
C LEU A 170 -1.90 7.77 12.92
N CYS A 171 -2.40 6.72 13.55
CA CYS A 171 -2.47 6.64 15.01
C CYS A 171 -1.09 6.33 15.62
N PRO A 172 -0.75 6.86 16.81
CA PRO A 172 0.56 6.67 17.43
C PRO A 172 1.04 5.22 17.52
N LEU A 173 0.10 4.29 17.69
CA LEU A 173 0.36 2.86 17.79
C LEU A 173 1.26 2.34 16.67
N ILE A 174 1.08 2.78 15.42
CA ILE A 174 1.87 2.24 14.29
C ILE A 174 3.35 2.58 14.41
N PHE A 175 3.66 3.76 14.94
CA PHE A 175 5.03 4.24 15.05
C PHE A 175 5.75 3.69 16.28
N THR A 176 5.00 3.16 17.25
CA THR A 176 5.57 2.51 18.45
C THR A 176 5.64 0.99 18.31
N THR A 177 4.84 0.40 17.41
CA THR A 177 4.70 -1.05 17.28
C THR A 177 5.48 -1.60 16.09
N PHE A 178 5.45 -0.90 14.95
CA PHE A 178 6.01 -1.39 13.69
C PHE A 178 7.29 -0.64 13.32
N TYR A 179 8.21 -1.34 12.68
CA TYR A 179 9.42 -0.75 12.15
C TYR A 179 9.15 -0.14 10.77
N SER A 180 9.86 0.93 10.41
CA SER A 180 9.85 1.43 9.04
C SER A 180 10.55 0.43 8.10
N ILE A 181 10.36 0.61 6.79
CA ILE A 181 11.11 -0.19 5.81
C ILE A 181 12.62 0.03 6.01
N SER A 182 13.04 1.29 6.20
CA SER A 182 14.44 1.66 6.40
C SER A 182 15.02 1.05 7.68
N ASP A 183 14.30 1.07 8.81
CA ASP A 183 14.78 0.49 10.07
C ASP A 183 14.96 -1.02 9.94
N THR A 184 14.07 -1.68 9.19
CA THR A 184 14.16 -3.12 8.93
C THR A 184 15.36 -3.47 8.06
N LEU A 185 15.65 -2.68 7.00
CA LEU A 185 16.77 -2.94 6.09
C LEU A 185 18.12 -2.52 6.67
N HIS A 186 18.12 -1.48 7.50
CA HIS A 186 19.34 -0.86 8.04
C HIS A 186 19.24 -0.65 9.55
N PRO A 187 19.02 -1.72 10.34
CA PRO A 187 18.87 -1.58 11.78
C PRO A 187 20.19 -1.07 12.39
N PRO A 188 20.12 -0.21 13.42
CA PRO A 188 21.31 0.19 14.15
C PRO A 188 21.96 -1.04 14.80
N PRO A 189 23.29 -1.08 14.99
CA PRO A 189 23.99 -2.24 15.54
C PRO A 189 23.46 -2.71 16.91
N THR A 190 22.85 -1.82 17.68
CA THR A 190 22.22 -2.11 18.99
C THR A 190 20.96 -2.96 18.89
N LEU A 191 20.35 -3.06 17.72
CA LEU A 191 19.14 -3.86 17.47
C LEU A 191 19.43 -5.10 16.61
N ASN A 192 20.69 -5.46 16.43
CA ASN A 192 21.06 -6.68 15.72
C ASN A 192 20.47 -7.92 16.41
N GLY A 193 19.80 -8.78 15.64
CA GLY A 193 19.19 -10.01 16.12
C GLY A 193 17.79 -9.83 16.74
N VAL A 194 17.25 -8.61 16.75
CA VAL A 194 15.85 -8.38 17.12
C VAL A 194 14.93 -8.94 16.01
N PRO A 195 13.94 -9.78 16.34
CA PRO A 195 12.96 -10.26 15.38
C PRO A 195 12.27 -9.13 14.62
N GLY A 196 12.04 -9.36 13.32
CA GLY A 196 11.49 -8.36 12.41
C GLY A 196 12.45 -7.26 11.94
N LEU A 197 13.72 -7.32 12.31
CA LEU A 197 14.77 -6.53 11.68
C LEU A 197 15.66 -7.42 10.81
N THR A 198 16.12 -6.87 9.67
CA THR A 198 16.78 -7.58 8.57
C THR A 198 15.88 -8.59 7.84
N CYS A 199 16.26 -8.93 6.61
CA CYS A 199 15.59 -9.95 5.82
C CYS A 199 15.51 -11.32 6.49
N ASP A 200 16.49 -11.66 7.33
CA ASP A 200 16.47 -12.91 8.11
C ASP A 200 15.51 -12.82 9.30
N GLY A 201 15.46 -11.67 9.97
CA GLY A 201 14.57 -11.45 11.11
C GLY A 201 13.09 -11.40 10.75
N LEU A 202 12.73 -11.14 9.48
CA LEU A 202 11.36 -11.25 8.98
C LEU A 202 10.82 -12.70 8.96
N GLY A 203 11.69 -13.70 9.12
CA GLY A 203 11.29 -15.12 9.06
C GLY A 203 11.19 -15.65 7.63
N ASP A 204 10.48 -16.77 7.45
CA ASP A 204 10.33 -17.50 6.18
C ASP A 204 8.88 -17.56 5.66
N HIS A 205 7.96 -16.87 6.33
CA HIS A 205 6.55 -16.74 5.96
C HIS A 205 6.00 -15.40 6.46
N GLU A 206 4.78 -15.07 6.03
CA GLU A 206 4.06 -13.86 6.41
C GLU A 206 3.88 -13.74 7.92
N THR A 207 4.37 -12.65 8.51
CA THR A 207 4.24 -12.35 9.93
C THR A 207 4.01 -10.86 10.14
N ASP A 208 3.52 -10.47 11.31
CA ASP A 208 3.38 -9.07 11.75
C ASP A 208 4.73 -8.33 11.88
N TYR A 209 5.85 -9.03 11.72
CA TYR A 209 7.15 -8.41 11.51
C TYR A 209 7.28 -7.69 10.18
N MET A 210 6.50 -8.09 9.17
CA MET A 210 6.50 -7.47 7.84
C MET A 210 5.64 -6.23 7.76
N GLU A 211 4.82 -5.96 8.78
CA GLU A 211 4.00 -4.76 8.85
C GLU A 211 4.87 -3.53 9.09
N THR A 212 4.51 -2.45 8.40
CA THR A 212 5.19 -1.16 8.49
C THR A 212 4.16 -0.04 8.56
N PRO A 213 4.51 1.16 9.06
CA PRO A 213 3.64 2.32 8.93
C PRO A 213 3.21 2.61 7.47
N GLY A 214 4.07 2.28 6.49
CA GLY A 214 3.74 2.40 5.08
C GLY A 214 2.67 1.43 4.59
N LEU A 215 2.59 0.23 5.18
CA LEU A 215 1.49 -0.72 4.91
C LEU A 215 0.15 -0.10 5.30
N THR A 216 0.07 0.50 6.49
CA THR A 216 -1.13 1.21 6.95
C THR A 216 -1.48 2.34 5.99
N VAL A 217 -0.51 3.17 5.57
CA VAL A 217 -0.80 4.23 4.60
C VAL A 217 -1.35 3.65 3.30
N LEU A 218 -0.73 2.61 2.76
CA LEU A 218 -1.20 1.97 1.53
C LEU A 218 -2.64 1.46 1.69
N HIS A 219 -2.92 0.75 2.78
CA HIS A 219 -4.26 0.28 3.13
C HIS A 219 -5.27 1.43 3.09
N GLU A 220 -5.01 2.52 3.81
CA GLU A 220 -5.92 3.66 3.89
C GLU A 220 -6.10 4.40 2.55
N LEU A 221 -5.05 4.46 1.72
CA LEU A 221 -5.16 5.04 0.38
C LEU A 221 -6.07 4.20 -0.53
N MET A 222 -6.22 2.90 -0.30
CA MET A 222 -7.18 2.07 -1.06
C MET A 222 -8.64 2.48 -0.80
N HIS A 223 -8.94 3.07 0.36
CA HIS A 223 -10.27 3.61 0.69
C HIS A 223 -10.58 4.96 0.02
N TRP A 224 -9.73 5.44 -0.89
CA TRP A 224 -9.94 6.72 -1.60
C TRP A 224 -10.44 6.55 -3.05
N PRO A 225 -11.76 6.46 -3.29
CA PRO A 225 -12.34 6.28 -4.62
C PRO A 225 -11.93 7.29 -5.69
N ALA A 226 -11.72 8.55 -5.32
CA ALA A 226 -11.40 9.57 -6.30
C ALA A 226 -10.00 9.38 -6.89
N LEU A 227 -9.08 8.77 -6.12
CA LEU A 227 -7.75 8.37 -6.59
C LEU A 227 -7.85 7.36 -7.75
N PHE A 228 -8.83 6.45 -7.70
CA PHE A 228 -8.96 5.34 -8.64
C PHE A 228 -10.08 5.49 -9.67
N ARG A 229 -10.79 6.62 -9.69
CA ARG A 229 -11.96 6.83 -10.58
C ARG A 229 -11.67 6.62 -12.07
N ASN A 230 -10.40 6.76 -12.47
CA ASN A 230 -9.93 6.60 -13.85
C ASN A 230 -9.32 5.22 -14.13
N VAL A 231 -9.27 4.32 -13.15
CA VAL A 231 -8.84 2.93 -13.36
C VAL A 231 -9.90 2.23 -14.22
N PRO A 232 -9.51 1.57 -15.32
CA PRO A 232 -10.44 0.79 -16.14
C PRO A 232 -11.24 -0.20 -15.28
N ASP A 233 -12.55 -0.29 -15.54
CA ASP A 233 -13.50 -1.18 -14.86
C ASP A 233 -13.74 -0.91 -13.35
N TYR A 234 -13.17 0.13 -12.76
CA TYR A 234 -13.31 0.45 -11.33
C TYR A 234 -14.78 0.47 -10.87
N ALA A 235 -15.63 1.19 -11.59
CA ALA A 235 -17.05 1.32 -11.25
C ALA A 235 -17.85 0.01 -11.38
N THR A 236 -17.30 -1.01 -12.08
CA THR A 236 -17.94 -2.31 -12.28
C THR A 236 -17.39 -3.40 -11.36
N LYS A 237 -16.15 -3.26 -10.90
CA LYS A 237 -15.47 -4.23 -10.03
C LYS A 237 -15.55 -3.87 -8.54
N ILE A 238 -15.71 -2.59 -8.21
CA ILE A 238 -15.84 -2.13 -6.83
C ILE A 238 -17.30 -1.89 -6.50
N ARG A 239 -17.71 -2.39 -5.33
CA ARG A 239 -19.09 -2.36 -4.84
C ARG A 239 -19.53 -0.91 -4.59
N PRO A 240 -20.67 -0.47 -5.14
CA PRO A 240 -21.26 0.81 -4.78
C PRO A 240 -21.68 0.79 -3.31
N THR A 241 -21.24 1.79 -2.53
CA THR A 241 -21.64 1.93 -1.13
C THR A 241 -23.03 2.52 -0.99
N ARG A 242 -23.36 3.53 -1.81
CA ARG A 242 -24.66 4.20 -1.85
C ARG A 242 -24.97 4.70 -3.26
N PRO A 243 -26.26 4.85 -3.64
CA PRO A 243 -26.63 5.48 -4.91
C PRO A 243 -26.00 6.87 -5.07
N GLY A 244 -25.36 7.12 -6.20
CA GLY A 244 -24.75 8.43 -6.53
C GLY A 244 -23.38 8.70 -5.90
N GLN A 245 -22.81 7.76 -5.13
CA GLN A 245 -21.45 7.85 -4.62
C GLN A 245 -20.47 7.02 -5.45
N LEU A 246 -19.21 7.44 -5.51
CA LEU A 246 -18.15 6.61 -6.10
C LEU A 246 -17.99 5.32 -5.29
N PRO A 247 -17.89 4.15 -5.95
CA PRO A 247 -17.62 2.88 -5.28
C PRO A 247 -16.36 2.94 -4.42
N LEU A 248 -16.40 2.32 -3.25
CA LEU A 248 -15.31 2.34 -2.28
C LEU A 248 -14.91 0.91 -1.94
N ILE A 249 -13.61 0.65 -1.99
CA ILE A 249 -12.98 -0.52 -1.39
C ILE A 249 -13.07 -0.32 0.11
N GLY A 250 -13.67 -1.26 0.82
CA GLY A 250 -13.82 -1.19 2.27
C GLY A 250 -12.88 -2.17 2.96
N ASP A 251 -13.14 -2.36 4.25
CA ASP A 251 -12.60 -3.47 5.02
C ASP A 251 -13.61 -4.60 5.04
N TYR A 252 -13.17 -5.79 4.65
CA TYR A 252 -14.02 -6.95 4.73
C TYR A 252 -14.36 -7.22 6.21
N SER A 253 -15.65 -7.28 6.51
CA SER A 253 -16.17 -7.55 7.85
C SER A 253 -17.40 -8.46 7.74
N ASN A 254 -17.33 -9.58 8.44
CA ASN A 254 -18.44 -10.52 8.57
C ASN A 254 -18.38 -11.14 9.96
N PRO A 255 -18.83 -10.44 11.02
CA PRO A 255 -18.60 -10.86 12.41
C PRO A 255 -19.07 -12.28 12.76
N GLY A 256 -20.07 -12.81 12.05
CA GLY A 256 -20.56 -14.19 12.22
C GLY A 256 -19.98 -15.21 11.21
N GLY A 257 -19.10 -14.78 10.33
CA GLY A 257 -18.51 -15.58 9.26
C GLY A 257 -17.12 -16.11 9.57
N ASN A 258 -16.60 -16.89 8.63
CA ASN A 258 -15.21 -17.35 8.60
C ASN A 258 -14.62 -17.05 7.21
N PRO A 259 -13.72 -16.06 7.07
CA PRO A 259 -13.13 -15.27 8.14
C PRO A 259 -14.11 -14.21 8.67
N SER A 260 -13.90 -13.75 9.92
CA SER A 260 -14.78 -12.75 10.54
C SER A 260 -14.47 -11.31 10.12
N ASN A 261 -13.28 -11.07 9.60
CA ASN A 261 -12.81 -9.82 9.01
C ASN A 261 -11.66 -10.14 8.02
N GLY A 262 -11.20 -9.12 7.29
CA GLY A 262 -10.18 -9.26 6.26
C GLY A 262 -8.82 -8.70 6.64
N TYR A 263 -8.50 -8.56 7.93
CA TYR A 263 -7.23 -7.98 8.38
C TYR A 263 -6.15 -9.04 8.60
N GLY A 264 -4.94 -8.76 8.13
CA GLY A 264 -3.80 -9.64 8.21
C GLY A 264 -3.70 -10.62 7.03
N PRO A 265 -2.52 -11.22 6.83
CA PRO A 265 -2.23 -12.00 5.64
C PRO A 265 -3.02 -13.31 5.62
N PHE A 266 -3.21 -13.95 6.78
CA PHE A 266 -4.00 -15.17 6.89
C PHE A 266 -5.46 -14.94 6.50
N ARG A 267 -6.08 -13.86 6.96
CA ARG A 267 -7.51 -13.61 6.74
C ARG A 267 -7.79 -13.09 5.34
N THR A 268 -6.92 -12.22 4.81
CA THR A 268 -7.00 -11.77 3.41
C THR A 268 -6.91 -12.93 2.41
N HIS A 269 -6.12 -13.98 2.70
CA HIS A 269 -6.14 -15.23 1.92
C HIS A 269 -7.50 -15.90 1.94
N LEU A 270 -8.13 -16.01 3.12
CA LEU A 270 -9.45 -16.60 3.24
C LEU A 270 -10.51 -15.74 2.52
N VAL A 271 -10.40 -14.41 2.56
CA VAL A 271 -11.27 -13.47 1.83
C VAL A 271 -11.19 -13.70 0.33
N ARG A 272 -10.00 -13.98 -0.21
CA ARG A 272 -9.80 -14.30 -1.64
C ARG A 272 -10.60 -15.51 -2.10
N ASP A 273 -10.81 -16.49 -1.23
CA ASP A 273 -11.53 -17.72 -1.53
C ASP A 273 -13.05 -17.63 -1.31
N LEU A 274 -13.56 -16.49 -0.83
CA LEU A 274 -14.99 -16.28 -0.66
C LEU A 274 -15.71 -16.15 -2.01
N PRO A 275 -16.97 -16.62 -2.10
CA PRO A 275 -17.78 -16.39 -3.29
C PRO A 275 -18.08 -14.89 -3.46
N ASP A 276 -18.18 -14.46 -4.71
CA ASP A 276 -18.63 -13.10 -5.04
C ASP A 276 -20.01 -12.82 -4.45
N VAL A 277 -20.17 -11.64 -3.85
CA VAL A 277 -21.46 -11.17 -3.33
C VAL A 277 -22.02 -10.12 -4.27
N ASN A 278 -23.20 -10.42 -4.84
CA ASN A 278 -23.86 -9.59 -5.85
C ASN A 278 -22.97 -9.29 -7.08
N GLY A 279 -22.09 -10.25 -7.44
CA GLY A 279 -21.17 -10.12 -8.57
C GLY A 279 -19.91 -9.30 -8.28
N PHE A 280 -19.63 -8.98 -7.01
CA PHE A 280 -18.42 -8.28 -6.60
C PHE A 280 -17.51 -9.24 -5.82
N SER A 281 -16.25 -9.35 -6.26
CA SER A 281 -15.20 -10.10 -5.56
C SER A 281 -14.90 -9.47 -4.20
N GLU A 282 -14.92 -10.28 -3.14
CA GLU A 282 -14.58 -9.81 -1.80
C GLU A 282 -13.11 -9.39 -1.71
N SER A 283 -12.17 -10.11 -2.34
CA SER A 283 -10.75 -9.70 -2.37
C SER A 283 -10.52 -8.36 -3.06
N LEU A 284 -11.24 -8.03 -4.13
CA LEU A 284 -11.10 -6.73 -4.78
C LEU A 284 -11.65 -5.57 -3.95
N ASN A 285 -12.56 -5.88 -3.01
CA ASN A 285 -13.27 -4.93 -2.17
C ASN A 285 -12.73 -4.89 -0.73
N ASN A 286 -11.59 -5.53 -0.46
CA ASN A 286 -10.88 -5.50 0.82
C ASN A 286 -9.52 -4.79 0.66
N ALA A 287 -9.31 -3.68 1.37
CA ALA A 287 -8.08 -2.89 1.27
C ALA A 287 -6.83 -3.71 1.62
N ASP A 288 -6.94 -4.58 2.61
CA ASP A 288 -5.79 -5.33 3.13
C ASP A 288 -5.26 -6.40 2.16
N ASN A 289 -6.09 -6.90 1.23
CA ASN A 289 -5.61 -7.76 0.13
C ASN A 289 -4.57 -7.05 -0.76
N TYR A 290 -4.75 -5.74 -0.99
CA TYR A 290 -3.78 -4.95 -1.75
C TYR A 290 -2.53 -4.66 -0.90
N ALA A 291 -2.72 -4.29 0.36
CA ALA A 291 -1.63 -3.98 1.27
C ALA A 291 -0.66 -5.17 1.42
N TRP A 292 -1.18 -6.37 1.71
CA TRP A 292 -0.35 -7.57 1.88
C TRP A 292 0.33 -8.04 0.59
N TYR A 293 -0.35 -7.97 -0.55
CA TYR A 293 0.30 -8.28 -1.83
C TYR A 293 1.50 -7.35 -2.07
N ALA A 294 1.33 -6.04 -1.88
CA ALA A 294 2.41 -5.08 -2.07
C ALA A 294 3.57 -5.29 -1.07
N THR A 295 3.25 -5.55 0.19
CA THR A 295 4.21 -5.87 1.25
C THR A 295 5.08 -7.07 0.90
N LEU A 296 4.47 -8.17 0.44
CA LEU A 296 5.25 -9.36 0.05
C LEU A 296 6.10 -9.13 -1.19
N LYS A 297 5.58 -8.41 -2.19
CA LYS A 297 6.35 -8.05 -3.37
C LYS A 297 7.58 -7.24 -3.00
N MET A 298 7.40 -6.28 -2.10
CA MET A 298 8.46 -5.40 -1.65
C MET A 298 9.51 -6.13 -0.81
N TRP A 299 9.09 -6.92 0.20
CA TRP A 299 10.05 -7.68 1.00
C TRP A 299 10.78 -8.73 0.17
N SER A 300 10.09 -9.44 -0.72
CA SER A 300 10.75 -10.39 -1.60
C SER A 300 11.80 -9.71 -2.49
N PHE A 301 11.52 -8.50 -2.96
CA PHE A 301 12.46 -7.72 -3.76
C PHE A 301 13.69 -7.26 -2.97
N TYR A 302 13.49 -6.61 -1.81
CA TYR A 302 14.60 -6.11 -1.00
C TYR A 302 15.41 -7.23 -0.33
N CYS A 303 14.84 -8.42 -0.19
CA CYS A 303 15.49 -9.59 0.37
C CYS A 303 15.98 -10.56 -0.71
N ASP A 304 16.52 -10.03 -1.80
CA ASP A 304 17.19 -10.80 -2.86
C ASP A 304 16.35 -11.95 -3.44
N GLY A 305 15.05 -11.71 -3.63
CA GLY A 305 14.10 -12.70 -4.16
C GLY A 305 13.67 -13.76 -3.14
N LYS A 306 13.91 -13.55 -1.84
CA LYS A 306 13.46 -14.44 -0.77
C LYS A 306 11.96 -14.71 -0.91
N TYR A 307 11.61 -15.99 -0.83
CA TYR A 307 10.23 -16.43 -0.80
C TYR A 307 9.72 -16.45 0.64
N PHE A 308 8.60 -15.78 0.88
CA PHE A 308 7.88 -15.84 2.16
C PHE A 308 6.65 -16.72 1.98
N GLY A 309 6.58 -17.85 2.70
CA GLY A 309 5.41 -18.72 2.74
C GLY A 309 4.14 -18.01 3.26
N PRO A 310 2.96 -18.59 3.03
CA PRO A 310 1.71 -18.05 3.57
C PRO A 310 1.63 -18.25 5.09
N ALA A 311 1.00 -17.31 5.80
CA ALA A 311 0.56 -17.53 7.17
C ALA A 311 -0.53 -18.61 7.20
N THR A 312 -0.44 -19.52 8.17
CA THR A 312 -1.36 -20.67 8.29
C THR A 312 -2.48 -20.46 9.31
N SER A 313 -2.38 -19.42 10.14
CA SER A 313 -3.39 -18.99 11.11
C SER A 313 -3.11 -17.56 11.58
N ASP A 314 -4.05 -16.94 12.29
CA ASP A 314 -3.80 -15.66 12.97
C ASP A 314 -2.63 -15.75 13.97
N ALA A 315 -2.52 -16.88 14.67
CA ALA A 315 -1.45 -17.10 15.65
C ALA A 315 -0.07 -17.31 15.00
N ASP A 316 -0.04 -17.83 13.77
CA ASP A 316 1.19 -17.97 13.00
C ASP A 316 1.71 -16.60 12.51
N PHE A 317 0.77 -15.72 12.15
CA PHE A 317 1.05 -14.35 11.73
C PHE A 317 1.44 -13.43 12.90
N ARG A 318 0.73 -13.48 14.03
CA ARG A 318 0.96 -12.60 15.21
C ARG A 318 2.13 -13.10 16.05
N ARG A 319 3.35 -12.69 15.70
CA ARG A 319 4.60 -13.09 16.36
C ARG A 319 5.25 -11.98 17.18
N ARG A 320 4.85 -10.72 16.97
CA ARG A 320 5.31 -9.62 17.79
C ARG A 320 4.67 -9.72 19.17
N GLU A 321 5.50 -9.75 20.20
CA GLU A 321 5.00 -9.62 21.56
C GLU A 321 4.44 -8.19 21.74
N PRO A 322 3.29 -8.02 22.42
CA PRO A 322 2.79 -6.69 22.73
C PRO A 322 3.88 -5.88 23.49
N PRO A 323 4.02 -4.57 23.21
CA PRO A 323 5.03 -3.72 23.85
C PRO A 323 4.89 -3.62 25.38
#